data_AF-A0AA50DJL0-F1
#
_entry.id   AF-A0AA50DJL0-F1
#
_cell.length_a   1.000
_cell.length_b   1.000
_cell.length_c   1.000
_cell.angle_alpha   90.00
_cell.angle_beta   90.00
_cell.angle_gamma   90.00
#
_symmetry.space_group_name_H-M   'P 1'
#
loop_
_entity.id
_entity.type
_entity.pdbx_description
1 polymer ?
#
loop_
_entity_poly.entity_id
_entity_poly.type
_entity_poly.pdbx_seq_one_letter_code
_entity_poly.pdbx_strand_id
1 'polypeptide(L)'
;MIINLIMALALALAVVSYWVLCRRRALKYQAIAADILEKYFADRSVTDADKDSMLLNYKISRRWYSLPFFALITPFLLAYMIVTKGKIDSKPKVKSNQKLYDAGFDQCLKMAISKNPILSILSMAFIGVCFAIAIPVGLIFNRLSSLPTPAGIANLFSIISSHKSKRIHLH
;
A
#
# COMPACT_ATOMS: atom_id res chain seq x y z
N MET A 1 -32.65 37.33 3.91
CA MET A 1 -31.28 37.71 4.30
C MET A 1 -30.88 37.17 5.66
N ILE A 2 -31.66 37.41 6.73
CA ILE A 2 -31.35 36.94 8.10
C ILE A 2 -31.27 35.40 8.20
N ILE A 3 -32.20 34.68 7.57
CA ILE A 3 -32.20 33.20 7.57
C ILE A 3 -30.90 32.64 6.96
N ASN A 4 -30.42 33.23 5.86
CA ASN A 4 -29.16 32.81 5.22
C ASN A 4 -27.95 33.04 6.12
N LEU A 5 -27.93 34.15 6.87
CA LEU A 5 -26.89 34.45 7.85
C LEU A 5 -26.88 33.44 9.00
N ILE A 6 -28.06 33.10 9.54
CA ILE A 6 -28.18 32.09 10.60
C ILE A 6 -27.74 30.71 10.09
N MET A 7 -28.16 30.31 8.88
CA MET A 7 -27.73 29.05 8.28
C MET A 7 -26.22 29.02 8.02
N ALA A 8 -25.64 30.11 7.53
CA ALA A 8 -24.19 30.21 7.30
C ALA A 8 -23.40 30.07 8.62
N LEU A 9 -23.87 30.73 9.69
CA LEU A 9 -23.26 30.61 11.02
C LEU A 9 -23.34 29.17 11.55
N ALA A 10 -24.50 28.53 11.43
CA ALA A 10 -24.70 27.15 11.86
C ALA A 10 -23.78 26.17 11.11
N LEU A 11 -23.65 26.32 9.78
CA LEU A 11 -22.75 25.52 8.97
C LEU A 11 -21.27 25.76 9.35
N ALA A 12 -20.87 27.00 9.58
CA ALA A 12 -19.52 27.32 10.03
C ALA A 12 -19.19 26.65 11.38
N LEU A 13 -20.11 26.73 12.35
CA LEU A 13 -19.95 26.08 13.64
C LEU A 13 -19.89 24.55 13.53
N ALA A 14 -20.70 23.96 12.64
CA ALA A 14 -20.67 22.52 12.38
C ALA A 14 -19.32 22.08 11.80
N VAL A 15 -18.76 22.82 10.83
CA VAL A 15 -17.45 22.54 10.23
C VAL A 15 -16.32 22.65 11.27
N VAL A 16 -16.32 23.70 12.08
CA VAL A 16 -15.32 23.88 13.15
C VAL A 16 -15.42 22.76 14.18
N SER A 17 -16.64 22.44 14.64
CA SER A 17 -16.87 21.36 15.61
C SER A 17 -16.41 20.02 15.09
N TYR A 18 -16.74 19.70 13.82
CA TYR A 18 -16.26 18.52 13.14
C TYR A 18 -14.73 18.45 13.11
N TRP A 19 -14.07 19.54 12.73
CA TRP A 19 -12.61 19.61 12.65
C TRP A 19 -11.95 19.41 14.03
N VAL A 20 -12.48 20.06 15.07
CA VAL A 20 -11.97 19.94 16.45
C VAL A 20 -12.10 18.49 16.95
N LEU A 21 -13.26 17.86 16.74
CA LEU A 21 -13.48 16.46 17.14
C LEU A 21 -12.51 15.51 16.43
N CYS A 22 -12.34 15.68 15.11
CA CYS A 22 -11.39 14.90 14.31
C CYS A 22 -9.96 15.07 14.83
N ARG A 23 -9.55 16.32 15.10
CA ARG A 23 -8.19 16.62 15.58
C ARG A 23 -7.93 16.02 16.95
N ARG A 24 -8.88 16.15 17.88
CA ARG A 24 -8.78 15.58 19.23
C ARG A 24 -8.62 14.07 19.19
N ARG A 25 -9.41 13.38 18.35
CA ARG A 25 -9.32 11.93 18.18
C ARG A 25 -8.00 11.50 17.56
N ALA A 26 -7.53 12.21 16.53
CA ALA A 26 -6.24 11.93 15.89
C ALA A 26 -5.06 12.08 16.87
N LEU A 27 -5.09 13.07 17.76
CA LEU A 27 -4.05 13.27 18.78
C LEU A 27 -4.00 12.11 19.78
N LYS A 28 -5.16 11.54 20.17
CA LYS A 28 -5.21 10.35 21.03
C LYS A 28 -4.48 9.17 20.39
N TYR A 29 -4.76 8.88 19.12
CA TYR A 29 -4.07 7.81 18.39
C TYR A 29 -2.58 8.12 18.15
N GLN A 30 -2.22 9.39 17.97
CA GLN A 30 -0.82 9.80 17.84
C GLN A 30 -0.02 9.51 19.12
N ALA A 31 -0.59 9.76 20.30
CA ALA A 31 0.05 9.49 21.58
C ALA A 31 0.26 7.99 21.79
N ILE A 32 -0.76 7.18 21.50
CA ILE A 32 -0.67 5.70 21.60
C ILE A 32 0.36 5.16 20.60
N ALA A 33 0.36 5.68 19.36
CA ALA A 33 1.35 5.28 18.36
C ALA A 33 2.78 5.60 18.82
N ALA A 34 3.02 6.77 19.43
CA ALA A 34 4.33 7.15 19.94
C ALA A 34 4.84 6.19 21.04
N ASP A 35 3.98 5.83 22.01
CA ASP A 35 4.31 4.85 23.06
C ASP A 35 4.65 3.46 22.48
N ILE A 36 3.91 3.00 21.47
CA ILE A 36 4.20 1.73 20.81
C ILE A 36 5.51 1.81 20.01
N LEU A 37 5.77 2.92 19.32
CA LEU A 37 7.00 3.12 18.57
C LEU A 37 8.23 3.15 19.49
N GLU A 38 8.13 3.77 20.66
CA GLU A 38 9.19 3.77 21.67
C GLU A 38 9.54 2.34 22.10
N LYS A 39 8.52 1.54 22.43
CA LYS A 39 8.69 0.10 22.75
C LYS A 39 9.30 -0.68 21.59
N TYR A 40 8.87 -0.40 20.36
CA TYR A 40 9.40 -1.04 19.16
C TYR A 40 10.86 -0.67 18.87
N PHE A 41 11.28 0.57 19.17
CA PHE A 41 12.66 1.02 18.97
C PHE A 41 13.60 0.57 20.08
N ALA A 42 13.09 0.42 21.30
CA ALA A 42 13.83 -0.16 22.42
C ALA A 42 14.14 -1.65 22.22
N ASP A 43 13.36 -2.34 21.38
CA ASP A 43 13.60 -3.74 21.03
C ASP A 43 14.90 -3.89 20.21
N ARG A 44 15.85 -4.64 20.76
CA ARG A 44 17.15 -4.93 20.12
C ARG A 44 17.05 -5.99 19.02
N SER A 45 15.97 -6.77 18.98
CA SER A 45 15.74 -7.78 17.95
C SER A 45 15.27 -7.20 16.60
N VAL A 46 14.82 -5.94 16.61
CA VAL A 46 14.32 -5.24 15.43
C VAL A 46 15.48 -4.60 14.67
N THR A 47 15.55 -4.89 13.37
CA THR A 47 16.55 -4.30 12.48
C THR A 47 16.33 -2.80 12.30
N ASP A 48 17.40 -2.03 12.10
CA ASP A 48 17.29 -0.58 11.89
C ASP A 48 16.45 -0.22 10.66
N ALA A 49 16.52 -1.04 9.61
CA ALA A 49 15.68 -0.88 8.42
C ALA A 49 14.17 -0.98 8.72
N ASP A 50 13.77 -1.85 9.66
CA ASP A 50 12.38 -1.96 10.10
C ASP A 50 11.96 -0.77 10.97
N LYS A 51 12.88 -0.26 11.81
CA LYS A 51 12.65 0.96 12.61
C LYS A 51 12.46 2.18 11.71
N ASP A 52 13.31 2.34 10.71
CA ASP A 52 13.21 3.42 9.72
C ASP A 52 11.91 3.35 8.92
N SER A 53 11.51 2.16 8.50
CA SER A 53 10.22 1.93 7.83
C SER A 53 9.04 2.35 8.70
N MET A 54 9.05 1.97 9.99
CA MET A 54 7.98 2.36 10.92
C MET A 54 8.00 3.87 11.20
N LEU A 55 9.18 4.47 11.36
CA LEU A 55 9.33 5.91 11.56
C LEU A 55 8.79 6.69 10.36
N LEU A 56 9.08 6.23 9.14
CA LEU A 56 8.57 6.83 7.92
C LEU A 56 7.04 6.73 7.86
N ASN A 57 6.48 5.56 8.15
CA ASN A 57 5.03 5.37 8.23
C ASN A 57 4.38 6.32 9.22
N TYR A 58 4.97 6.49 10.41
CA TYR A 58 4.50 7.43 11.41
C TYR A 58 4.55 8.89 10.90
N LYS A 59 5.69 9.31 10.33
CA LYS A 59 5.87 10.67 9.76
C LYS A 59 4.88 10.97 8.64
N ILE A 60 4.65 10.01 7.73
CA ILE A 60 3.69 10.18 6.63
C ILE A 60 2.26 10.24 7.19
N SER A 61 1.89 9.33 8.08
CA SER A 61 0.56 9.28 8.70
C SER A 61 0.24 10.54 9.52
N ARG A 62 1.25 11.31 9.94
CA ARG A 62 1.06 12.62 10.56
C ARG A 62 0.47 13.68 9.62
N ARG A 63 0.66 13.55 8.31
CA ARG A 63 0.11 14.48 7.31
C ARG A 63 -1.38 14.19 7.07
N TRP A 64 -2.18 15.24 6.87
CA TRP A 64 -3.64 15.12 6.71
C TRP A 64 -4.07 14.56 5.35
N TYR A 65 -3.19 14.66 4.36
CA TYR A 65 -3.40 14.24 2.97
C TYR A 65 -2.74 12.90 2.63
N SER A 66 -2.21 12.16 3.61
CA SER A 66 -1.47 10.92 3.36
C SER A 66 -2.30 9.86 2.65
N LEU A 67 -3.50 9.57 3.14
CA LEU A 67 -4.41 8.58 2.54
C LEU A 67 -4.88 8.96 1.13
N PRO A 68 -5.38 10.19 0.86
CA PRO A 68 -5.77 10.54 -0.50
C PRO A 68 -4.59 10.55 -1.47
N PHE A 69 -3.40 10.94 -1.01
CA PHE A 69 -2.18 10.85 -1.79
C PHE A 69 -1.84 9.39 -2.15
N PHE A 70 -1.91 8.46 -1.19
CA PHE A 70 -1.70 7.05 -1.47
C PHE A 70 -2.75 6.51 -2.43
N ALA A 71 -4.02 6.84 -2.24
CA ALA A 71 -5.09 6.43 -3.14
C ALA A 71 -4.84 6.86 -4.59
N LEU A 72 -4.40 8.11 -4.79
CA LEU A 72 -4.08 8.63 -6.12
C LEU A 72 -2.89 7.91 -6.77
N ILE A 73 -1.88 7.51 -5.99
CA ILE A 73 -0.65 6.88 -6.49
C ILE A 73 -0.81 5.37 -6.69
N THR A 74 -1.67 4.71 -5.90
CA THR A 74 -1.94 3.27 -5.96
C THR A 74 -2.13 2.72 -7.38
N PRO A 75 -2.99 3.28 -8.26
CA PRO A 75 -3.19 2.72 -9.60
C PRO A 75 -1.89 2.72 -10.43
N PHE A 76 -1.07 3.76 -10.33
CA PHE A 76 0.20 3.85 -11.05
C PHE A 76 1.23 2.85 -10.52
N LEU A 77 1.31 2.69 -9.19
CA LEU A 77 2.18 1.69 -8.57
C LEU A 77 1.79 0.26 -8.97
N LEU A 78 0.48 -0.04 -8.98
CA LEU A 78 -0.02 -1.35 -9.39
C LEU A 78 0.25 -1.63 -10.86
N ALA A 79 0.00 -0.66 -11.74
CA ALA A 79 0.32 -0.78 -13.16
C ALA A 79 1.83 -1.02 -13.38
N TYR A 80 2.68 -0.23 -12.71
CA TYR A 80 4.13 -0.41 -12.78
C TYR A 80 4.57 -1.79 -12.29
N MET A 81 4.03 -2.29 -11.18
CA MET A 81 4.34 -3.62 -10.66
C MET A 81 3.93 -4.74 -11.62
N ILE A 82 2.74 -4.64 -12.21
CA ILE A 82 2.27 -5.62 -13.20
C ILE A 82 3.18 -5.63 -14.43
N VAL A 83 3.52 -4.45 -14.96
CA VAL A 83 4.35 -4.34 -16.18
C VAL A 83 5.79 -4.81 -15.94
N THR A 84 6.41 -4.40 -14.83
CA THR A 84 7.85 -4.68 -14.60
C THR A 84 8.11 -6.04 -13.98
N LYS A 85 7.22 -6.53 -13.11
CA LYS A 85 7.43 -7.79 -12.39
C LYS A 85 6.56 -8.92 -12.93
N GLY A 86 5.57 -8.63 -13.78
CA GLY A 86 4.59 -9.62 -14.27
C GLY A 86 3.66 -10.17 -13.18
N LYS A 87 3.82 -9.74 -11.93
CA LYS A 87 3.09 -10.23 -10.77
C LYS A 87 3.01 -9.18 -9.67
N ILE A 88 1.93 -9.27 -8.89
CA ILE A 88 1.79 -8.57 -7.62
C ILE A 88 2.16 -9.58 -6.54
N ASP A 89 3.30 -9.40 -5.85
CA ASP A 89 3.63 -10.22 -4.69
C ASP A 89 2.62 -9.91 -3.58
N SER A 90 1.68 -10.82 -3.37
CA SER A 90 0.59 -10.69 -2.39
C SER A 90 0.99 -11.10 -0.97
N LYS A 91 2.20 -11.66 -0.78
CA LYS A 91 2.66 -12.10 0.53
C LYS A 91 3.30 -10.92 1.29
N PRO A 92 2.80 -10.58 2.50
CA PRO A 92 3.44 -9.57 3.33
C PRO A 92 4.85 -10.03 3.73
N LYS A 93 5.81 -9.11 3.71
CA LYS A 93 7.15 -9.37 4.27
C LYS A 93 7.03 -9.49 5.79
N VAL A 94 7.51 -10.61 6.34
CA VAL A 94 7.56 -10.84 7.79
C VAL A 94 8.59 -9.88 8.41
N LYS A 95 8.19 -9.17 9.47
CA LYS A 95 9.03 -8.24 10.23
C LYS A 95 9.56 -8.89 11.51
N SER A 96 10.71 -8.43 12.02
CA SER A 96 11.38 -9.03 13.20
C SER A 96 10.50 -9.10 14.44
N ASN A 97 9.66 -8.09 14.67
CA ASN A 97 8.62 -8.09 15.72
C ASN A 97 7.28 -7.69 15.11
N GLN A 98 6.65 -8.66 14.43
CA GLN A 98 5.41 -8.47 13.67
C GLN A 98 4.27 -7.91 14.53
N LYS A 99 4.12 -8.37 15.78
CA LYS A 99 3.01 -7.96 16.66
C LYS A 99 3.07 -6.48 17.02
N LEU A 100 4.25 -5.98 17.42
CA LEU A 100 4.42 -4.55 17.71
C LEU A 100 4.37 -3.71 16.44
N TYR A 101 4.90 -4.23 15.33
CA TYR A 101 4.82 -3.56 14.04
C TYR A 101 3.35 -3.35 13.62
N ASP A 102 2.53 -4.41 13.65
CA ASP A 102 1.12 -4.33 13.27
C ASP A 102 0.34 -3.41 14.21
N ALA A 103 0.63 -3.45 15.52
CA ALA A 103 0.02 -2.54 16.48
C ALA A 103 0.38 -1.07 16.20
N GLY A 104 1.65 -0.77 15.92
CA GLY A 104 2.11 0.58 15.59
C GLY A 104 1.52 1.08 14.27
N PHE A 105 1.48 0.20 13.26
CA PHE A 105 0.87 0.50 11.96
C PHE A 105 -0.64 0.77 12.08
N ASP A 106 -1.37 -0.05 12.84
CA ASP A 106 -2.79 0.14 13.11
C ASP A 106 -3.08 1.50 13.77
N GLN A 107 -2.29 1.90 14.78
CA GLN A 107 -2.45 3.21 15.40
C GLN A 107 -2.09 4.36 14.45
N CYS A 108 -1.07 4.19 13.60
CA CYS A 108 -0.75 5.16 12.55
C CYS A 108 -1.89 5.33 11.55
N LEU A 109 -2.50 4.22 11.12
CA LEU A 109 -3.63 4.22 10.20
C LEU A 109 -4.87 4.86 10.85
N LYS A 110 -5.20 4.51 12.10
CA LYS A 110 -6.29 5.13 12.87
C LYS A 110 -6.08 6.63 13.06
N MET A 111 -4.83 7.06 13.30
CA MET A 111 -4.47 8.48 13.34
C MET A 111 -4.72 9.16 11.99
N ALA A 112 -4.32 8.55 10.87
CA ALA A 112 -4.53 9.11 9.54
C ALA A 112 -6.03 9.22 9.21
N ILE A 113 -6.79 8.15 9.46
CA ILE A 113 -8.25 8.11 9.22
C ILE A 113 -8.97 9.17 10.06
N SER A 114 -8.60 9.32 11.33
CA SER A 114 -9.29 10.21 12.26
C SER A 114 -9.16 11.69 11.92
N LYS A 115 -8.18 12.08 11.09
CA LYS A 115 -8.01 13.49 10.68
C LYS A 115 -9.06 13.93 9.67
N ASN A 116 -9.41 13.03 8.76
CA ASN A 116 -10.36 13.27 7.67
C ASN A 116 -11.14 11.99 7.38
N PRO A 117 -12.07 11.56 8.25
CA PRO A 117 -12.70 10.25 8.12
C PRO A 117 -13.44 10.07 6.80
N ILE A 118 -14.11 11.10 6.30
CA ILE A 118 -14.86 11.06 5.03
C ILE A 118 -13.90 10.79 3.86
N LEU A 119 -12.87 11.64 3.70
CA LEU A 119 -11.87 11.46 2.65
C LEU A 119 -11.10 10.14 2.80
N SER A 120 -10.85 9.70 4.02
CA SER A 120 -10.13 8.46 4.30
C SER A 120 -10.92 7.24 3.86
N ILE A 121 -12.23 7.20 4.14
CA ILE A 121 -13.11 6.13 3.68
C ILE A 121 -13.14 6.08 2.14
N LEU A 122 -13.31 7.24 1.49
CA LEU A 122 -13.29 7.32 0.02
C LEU A 122 -11.95 6.86 -0.56
N SER A 123 -10.84 7.27 0.06
CA SER A 123 -9.49 6.89 -0.35
C SER A 123 -9.27 5.38 -0.22
N MET A 124 -9.68 4.78 0.91
CA MET A 124 -9.55 3.34 1.13
C MET A 124 -10.45 2.53 0.20
N ALA A 125 -11.67 2.99 -0.06
CA ALA A 125 -12.56 2.37 -1.04
C ALA A 125 -11.94 2.41 -2.45
N PHE A 126 -11.40 3.55 -2.86
CA PHE A 126 -10.71 3.70 -4.14
C PHE A 126 -9.50 2.76 -4.25
N ILE A 127 -8.65 2.69 -3.21
CA ILE A 127 -7.54 1.73 -3.13
C ILE A 127 -8.05 0.30 -3.31
N GLY A 128 -9.12 -0.07 -2.61
CA GLY A 128 -9.75 -1.39 -2.72
C GLY A 128 -10.20 -1.72 -4.14
N VAL A 129 -10.84 -0.76 -4.82
CA VAL A 129 -11.25 -0.90 -6.23
C VAL A 129 -10.01 -1.08 -7.14
N CYS A 130 -8.95 -0.30 -6.93
CA CYS A 130 -7.71 -0.46 -7.70
C CYS A 130 -7.12 -1.87 -7.55
N PHE A 131 -7.07 -2.41 -6.33
CA PHE A 131 -6.61 -3.78 -6.10
C PHE A 131 -7.54 -4.82 -6.73
N ALA A 132 -8.85 -4.65 -6.62
CA ALA A 132 -9.84 -5.55 -7.20
C ALA A 132 -9.71 -5.67 -8.73
N ILE A 133 -9.29 -4.60 -9.41
CA ILE A 133 -9.02 -4.60 -10.86
C ILE A 133 -7.61 -5.13 -11.15
N ALA A 134 -6.60 -4.68 -10.40
CA ALA A 134 -5.20 -5.00 -10.68
C ALA A 134 -4.87 -6.48 -10.46
N ILE A 135 -5.48 -7.15 -9.48
CA ILE A 135 -5.20 -8.56 -9.19
C ILE A 135 -5.61 -9.48 -10.36
N PRO A 136 -6.86 -9.44 -10.87
CA PRO A 136 -7.25 -10.20 -12.05
C PRO A 136 -6.38 -9.92 -13.28
N VAL A 137 -6.08 -8.63 -13.54
CA VAL A 137 -5.21 -8.23 -14.66
C VAL A 137 -3.82 -8.84 -14.51
N GLY A 138 -3.21 -8.72 -13.32
CA GLY A 138 -1.91 -9.32 -13.03
C GLY A 138 -1.91 -10.85 -13.20
N LEU A 139 -2.98 -11.55 -12.80
CA LEU A 139 -3.11 -12.99 -13.01
C LEU A 139 -3.18 -13.37 -14.50
N ILE A 140 -3.90 -12.59 -15.31
CA ILE A 140 -3.98 -12.79 -16.77
C ILE A 140 -2.60 -12.57 -17.41
N PHE A 141 -1.92 -11.46 -17.08
CA PHE A 141 -0.58 -11.17 -17.59
C PHE A 141 0.44 -12.25 -17.21
N ASN A 142 0.38 -12.74 -15.97
CA ASN A 142 1.26 -13.82 -15.53
C ASN A 142 1.00 -15.11 -16.33
N ARG A 143 -0.27 -15.46 -16.57
CA ARG A 143 -0.62 -16.60 -17.45
C ARG A 143 -0.17 -16.40 -18.89
N LEU A 144 -0.35 -15.20 -19.47
CA LEU A 144 0.11 -14.89 -20.82
C LEU A 144 1.63 -14.97 -20.93
N SER A 145 2.37 -14.50 -19.92
CA SER A 145 3.83 -14.59 -19.90
C SER A 145 4.35 -16.03 -19.72
N SER A 146 3.52 -16.93 -19.18
CA SER A 146 3.83 -18.36 -19.05
C SER A 146 3.52 -19.18 -20.32
N LEU A 147 2.84 -18.60 -21.31
CA LEU A 147 2.64 -19.25 -22.60
C LEU A 147 3.94 -19.14 -23.42
N PRO A 148 4.50 -20.26 -23.89
CA PRO A 148 5.72 -20.22 -24.69
C PRO A 148 5.43 -19.44 -25.98
N THR A 149 6.19 -18.37 -26.21
CA THR A 149 6.10 -17.60 -27.45
C THR A 149 6.52 -18.50 -28.63
N PRO A 150 5.99 -18.27 -29.85
CA PRO A 150 6.40 -19.02 -31.05
C PRO A 150 7.91 -19.00 -31.27
N ALA A 151 8.57 -17.89 -30.92
CA ALA A 151 10.03 -17.76 -30.93
C ALA A 151 10.73 -18.64 -29.86
N GLY A 152 10.13 -18.79 -28.67
CA GLY A 152 10.64 -19.69 -27.62
C GLY A 152 10.51 -21.17 -28.01
N ILE A 153 9.43 -21.54 -28.71
CA ILE A 153 9.24 -22.88 -29.27
C ILE A 153 10.26 -23.14 -30.39
N ALA A 154 10.45 -22.19 -31.32
CA ALA A 154 11.46 -22.30 -32.37
C ALA A 154 12.89 -22.45 -31.81
N ASN A 155 13.23 -21.70 -30.75
CA ASN A 155 14.52 -21.84 -30.07
C ASN A 155 14.67 -23.19 -29.37
N LEU A 156 13.63 -23.71 -28.70
CA LEU A 156 13.64 -25.06 -28.12
C LEU A 156 13.87 -26.14 -29.18
N PHE A 157 13.21 -26.04 -30.33
CA PHE A 157 13.44 -26.96 -31.45
C PHE A 157 14.85 -26.86 -32.03
N SER A 158 15.43 -25.65 -32.10
CA SER A 158 16.81 -25.46 -32.56
C SER A 158 17.86 -26.02 -31.59
N ILE A 159 17.60 -25.97 -30.28
CA ILE A 159 18.47 -26.54 -29.25
C ILE A 159 18.39 -28.08 -29.27
N ILE A 160 17.19 -28.63 -29.46
CA ILE A 160 17.00 -30.08 -29.57
C ILE A 160 17.61 -30.63 -30.87
N SER A 161 17.46 -29.92 -32.00
CA SER A 161 18.02 -30.36 -33.29
C SER A 161 19.55 -30.28 -33.30
N SER A 162 20.14 -29.23 -32.71
CA SER A 162 21.59 -29.10 -32.58
C SER A 162 22.22 -30.12 -31.63
N HIS A 163 21.54 -30.49 -30.54
CA HIS A 163 21.98 -31.59 -29.66
C HIS A 163 21.91 -32.96 -30.36
N LYS A 164 20.90 -33.18 -31.22
CA LYS A 164 20.78 -34.42 -32.00
C LYS A 164 21.84 -34.49 -33.10
N SER A 165 22.15 -33.37 -33.76
CA SER A 165 23.23 -33.27 -34.76
C SER A 165 24.62 -33.50 -34.16
N LYS A 166 24.90 -32.97 -32.95
CA LYS A 166 26.16 -33.25 -32.24
C LYS A 166 26.35 -34.72 -31.85
N ARG A 167 25.27 -35.46 -31.56
CA ARG A 167 25.37 -36.91 -31.28
C ARG A 167 25.62 -37.77 -32.53
N ILE A 168 25.25 -37.29 -33.72
CA ILE A 168 25.45 -38.02 -34.97
C ILE A 168 26.88 -37.87 -35.49
N HIS A 169 27.56 -36.75 -35.19
CA HIS A 169 28.97 -36.52 -35.57
C HIS A 169 30.01 -37.09 -34.58
N LEU A 170 29.58 -37.81 -33.53
CA LEU A 170 30.45 -38.45 -32.54
C LEU A 170 30.46 -40.00 -32.65
N HIS A 171 29.81 -40.55 -33.68
CA HIS A 171 29.89 -41.96 -34.10
C HIS A 171 30.64 -42.06 -35.42
#